data_AF-A0AAU6YIT3-F1
#
_entry.id   AF-A0AAU6YIT3-F1
#
_cell.length_a   1.000
_cell.length_b   1.000
_cell.length_c   1.000
_cell.angle_alpha   90.00
_cell.angle_beta   90.00
_cell.angle_gamma   90.00
#
_symmetry.space_group_name_H-M   'P 1'
#
loop_
_entity.id
_entity.type
_entity.pdbx_description
1 polymer ?
#
loop_
_entity_poly.entity_id
_entity_poly.type
_entity_poly.pdbx_seq_one_letter_code
_entity_poly.pdbx_strand_id
1 'polypeptide(L)'
;MLKGLAITPPVLGRISIGKIVEKNGKRLPEKDDQFTITSQVQSRDGWLLHPLNEELRNGQDGKLRSIPIRLLFNEPDLNFRADYSLFDRTTGRPLCVGNGETCKRLTKDGIQSLPCPSPDGCPMAQGNACKPYGRLNVVIGDDDPLGSFVFRTTGFNSIRTLAARLHYLQAISGNRLACLPLELRLRGKSTRQSHGTPIFYVDITVRSGLPLEEALLAAKQLEETRQASGFDQSALDHAARQGFSNGAFEDSEEDSGSIVEEFFPAAETPPSNAEAQPAAPSKPSLTQKLEAQAIEHSTRPSVQ
;
A
#
# COMPACT_ATOMS: atom_id res chain seq x y z
N MET A 1 22.32 -5.56 -19.95
CA MET A 1 21.77 -5.18 -18.62
C MET A 1 22.82 -5.49 -17.57
N LEU A 2 22.97 -4.65 -16.54
CA LEU A 2 23.83 -4.95 -15.39
C LEU A 2 23.24 -6.15 -14.66
N LYS A 3 23.96 -7.27 -14.59
CA LYS A 3 23.49 -8.45 -13.86
C LYS A 3 23.39 -8.11 -12.36
N GLY A 4 22.31 -8.52 -11.71
CA GLY A 4 22.11 -8.33 -10.27
C GLY A 4 21.36 -7.05 -9.89
N LEU A 5 20.95 -6.21 -10.84
CA LEU A 5 20.17 -5.00 -10.59
C LEU A 5 18.70 -5.20 -10.98
N ALA A 6 17.78 -5.17 -10.02
CA ALA A 6 16.35 -5.21 -10.32
C ALA A 6 15.97 -3.97 -11.12
N ILE A 7 15.28 -4.16 -12.25
CA ILE A 7 14.75 -3.07 -13.05
C ILE A 7 13.26 -2.97 -12.71
N THR A 8 12.93 -1.97 -11.90
CA THR A 8 11.56 -1.66 -11.48
C THR A 8 11.00 -0.51 -12.31
N PRO A 9 9.66 -0.34 -12.38
CA PRO A 9 9.06 0.86 -12.93
C PRO A 9 9.65 2.13 -12.28
N PRO A 10 9.92 3.20 -13.04
CA PRO A 10 10.31 4.49 -12.48
C PRO A 10 9.26 4.94 -11.46
N VAL A 11 9.69 5.19 -10.23
CA VAL A 11 8.82 5.77 -9.22
C VAL A 11 8.86 7.29 -9.41
N LEU A 12 7.70 7.95 -9.32
CA LEU A 12 7.52 9.41 -9.37
C LEU A 12 7.18 9.97 -7.99
N GLY A 13 6.50 9.15 -7.19
CA GLY A 13 6.06 9.51 -5.86
C GLY A 13 5.59 8.31 -5.05
N ARG A 14 5.10 8.60 -3.86
CA ARG A 14 4.72 7.61 -2.85
C ARG A 14 3.29 7.84 -2.44
N ILE A 15 2.59 6.75 -2.15
CA ILE A 15 1.28 6.78 -1.50
C ILE A 15 1.47 6.20 -0.10
N SER A 16 0.94 6.88 0.92
CA SER A 16 0.92 6.36 2.31
C SER A 16 -0.47 6.48 2.92
N ILE A 17 -0.73 5.66 3.94
CA ILE A 17 -1.93 5.72 4.80
C ILE A 17 -1.55 5.90 6.28
N GLY A 18 -0.52 6.73 6.49
CA GLY A 18 0.11 6.95 7.79
C GLY A 18 1.05 8.14 7.72
N LYS A 19 1.35 8.70 8.89
CA LYS A 19 2.24 9.84 9.08
C LYS A 19 3.16 9.58 10.27
N ILE A 20 4.26 10.33 10.32
CA ILE A 20 5.14 10.33 11.48
C ILE A 20 4.67 11.45 12.40
N VAL A 21 4.43 11.12 13.67
CA VAL A 21 4.11 12.08 14.72
C VAL A 21 5.22 12.08 15.76
N GLU A 22 5.57 13.24 16.27
CA GLU A 22 6.48 13.34 17.41
C GLU A 22 5.65 13.30 18.70
N LYS A 23 5.90 12.28 19.53
CA LYS A 23 5.29 12.15 20.87
C LYS A 23 6.41 11.95 21.87
N ASN A 24 6.51 12.84 22.86
CA ASN A 24 7.52 12.80 23.93
C ASN A 24 8.97 12.73 23.39
N GLY A 25 9.31 13.54 22.37
CA GLY A 25 10.64 13.56 21.76
C GLY A 25 11.00 12.32 20.94
N LYS A 26 10.02 11.44 20.67
CA LYS A 26 10.18 10.25 19.82
C LYS A 26 9.30 10.38 18.58
N ARG A 27 9.88 10.13 17.40
CA ARG A 27 9.16 10.02 16.12
C ARG A 27 8.51 8.64 16.06
N LEU A 28 7.17 8.61 16.02
CA LEU A 28 6.36 7.39 15.98
C LEU A 28 5.51 7.36 14.71
N PRO A 29 5.42 6.23 14.00
CA PRO A 29 4.47 6.09 12.93
C PRO A 29 3.04 5.98 13.50
N GLU A 30 2.14 6.79 12.96
CA GLU A 30 0.72 6.80 13.28
C GLU A 30 -0.06 6.46 12.02
N LYS A 31 -0.95 5.45 12.11
CA LYS A 31 -1.87 5.13 11.02
C LYS A 31 -2.82 6.30 10.83
N ASP A 32 -2.95 6.75 9.59
CA ASP A 32 -3.86 7.83 9.23
C ASP A 32 -5.12 7.24 8.59
N ASP A 33 -6.19 8.01 8.63
CA ASP A 33 -7.44 7.66 7.98
C ASP A 33 -7.59 8.41 6.66
N GLN A 34 -6.49 8.61 5.95
CA GLN A 34 -6.49 9.19 4.60
C GLN A 34 -5.25 8.74 3.84
N PHE A 35 -5.32 8.87 2.52
CA PHE A 35 -4.13 8.82 1.69
C PHE A 35 -3.34 10.12 1.79
N THR A 36 -2.03 10.00 1.70
CA THR A 36 -1.11 11.11 1.41
C THR A 36 -0.28 10.74 0.19
N ILE A 37 -0.15 11.67 -0.76
CA ILE A 37 0.70 11.50 -1.95
C ILE A 37 1.90 12.43 -1.81
N THR A 38 3.11 11.87 -1.86
CA THR A 38 4.35 12.64 -1.76
C THR A 38 5.23 12.42 -2.98
N SER A 39 6.08 13.39 -3.27
CA SER A 39 7.20 13.19 -4.20
C SER A 39 8.25 12.25 -3.61
N GLN A 40 9.34 12.04 -4.36
CA GLN A 40 10.54 11.36 -3.87
C GLN A 40 11.55 12.29 -3.19
N VAL A 41 11.19 13.56 -2.97
CA VAL A 41 12.06 14.50 -2.27
C VAL A 41 11.73 14.47 -0.78
N GLN A 42 12.73 14.17 0.04
CA GLN A 42 12.62 14.22 1.50
C GLN A 42 13.37 15.45 2.04
N SER A 43 12.67 16.28 2.80
CA SER A 43 13.25 17.39 3.56
C SER A 43 13.45 16.99 5.03
N ARG A 44 13.96 17.90 5.86
CA ARG A 44 14.08 17.69 7.31
C ARG A 44 12.73 17.43 7.98
N ASP A 45 11.66 17.99 7.44
CA ASP A 45 10.31 17.92 7.98
C ASP A 45 9.51 16.72 7.46
N GLY A 46 10.09 15.95 6.53
CA GLY A 46 9.49 14.75 5.95
C GLY A 46 9.44 14.78 4.43
N TRP A 47 8.60 13.92 3.85
CA TRP A 47 8.41 13.84 2.42
C TRP A 47 7.64 15.05 1.89
N LEU A 48 8.14 15.69 0.84
CA LEU A 48 7.46 16.81 0.19
C LEU A 48 6.19 16.33 -0.51
N LEU A 49 5.05 16.97 -0.24
CA LEU A 49 3.75 16.64 -0.86
C LEU A 49 3.83 16.77 -2.38
N HIS A 50 3.20 15.82 -3.08
CA HIS A 50 3.05 15.88 -4.53
C HIS A 50 1.85 16.78 -4.88
N PRO A 51 1.85 17.56 -5.98
CA PRO A 51 0.70 18.38 -6.40
C PRO A 51 -0.64 17.62 -6.42
N LEU A 52 -0.63 16.39 -6.96
CA LEU A 52 -1.78 15.47 -6.94
C LEU A 52 -2.41 15.23 -5.55
N ASN A 53 -1.67 15.41 -4.45
CA ASN A 53 -2.22 15.28 -3.10
C ASN A 53 -3.31 16.32 -2.80
N GLU A 54 -3.16 17.52 -3.35
CA GLU A 54 -4.14 18.61 -3.22
C GLU A 54 -5.18 18.53 -4.34
N GLU A 55 -4.74 18.31 -5.59
CA GLU A 55 -5.64 18.24 -6.75
C GLU A 55 -6.72 17.16 -6.58
N LEU A 56 -6.36 15.97 -6.10
CA LEU A 56 -7.32 14.88 -5.90
C LEU A 56 -8.28 15.09 -4.72
N ARG A 57 -8.04 16.11 -3.88
CA ARG A 57 -9.01 16.56 -2.88
C ARG A 57 -10.06 17.48 -3.49
N ASN A 58 -9.92 17.87 -4.76
CA ASN A 58 -10.85 18.72 -5.51
C ASN A 58 -11.23 19.99 -4.76
N GLY A 59 -10.26 20.61 -4.05
CA GLY A 59 -10.50 21.82 -3.25
C GLY A 59 -11.42 21.63 -2.03
N GLN A 60 -11.76 20.40 -1.67
CA GLN A 60 -12.45 20.11 -0.42
C GLN A 60 -11.41 19.99 0.70
N ASP A 61 -11.67 20.60 1.86
CA ASP A 61 -10.92 20.39 3.12
C ASP A 61 -11.06 18.94 3.67
N GLY A 62 -11.53 18.01 2.83
CA GLY A 62 -11.80 16.63 3.14
C GLY A 62 -10.57 15.74 3.12
N LYS A 63 -10.71 14.59 3.77
CA LYS A 63 -9.74 13.50 3.77
C LYS A 63 -9.71 12.81 2.40
N LEU A 64 -8.53 12.63 1.81
CA LEU A 64 -8.36 11.87 0.58
C LEU A 64 -8.62 10.38 0.86
N ARG A 65 -9.79 9.87 0.47
CA ARG A 65 -10.21 8.47 0.74
C ARG A 65 -10.16 7.57 -0.48
N SER A 66 -10.00 8.15 -1.66
CA SER A 66 -9.88 7.42 -2.92
C SER A 66 -8.85 8.09 -3.83
N ILE A 67 -8.15 7.29 -4.62
CA ILE A 67 -7.20 7.76 -5.64
C ILE A 67 -7.55 7.03 -6.94
N PRO A 68 -7.99 7.73 -8.00
CA PRO A 68 -8.12 7.13 -9.32
C PRO A 68 -6.76 6.66 -9.81
N ILE A 69 -6.66 5.41 -10.24
CA ILE A 69 -5.41 4.81 -10.68
C ILE A 69 -5.58 4.05 -12.00
N ARG A 70 -4.45 3.78 -12.65
CA ARG A 70 -4.28 2.75 -13.66
C ARG A 70 -3.15 1.81 -13.23
N LEU A 71 -3.10 0.63 -13.86
CA LEU A 71 -2.03 -0.33 -13.67
C LEU A 71 -1.16 -0.37 -14.93
N LEU A 72 0.14 -0.62 -14.75
CA LEU A 72 1.09 -0.69 -15.87
C LEU A 72 1.00 -2.03 -16.60
N PHE A 73 0.75 -3.11 -15.85
CA PHE A 73 0.86 -4.48 -16.33
C PHE A 73 -0.48 -5.21 -16.25
N ASN A 74 -0.67 -6.20 -17.12
CA ASN A 74 -1.82 -7.10 -17.01
C ASN A 74 -1.62 -8.15 -15.93
N GLU A 75 -0.37 -8.52 -15.64
CA GLU A 75 -0.04 -9.46 -14.55
C GLU A 75 -0.11 -8.80 -13.15
N PRO A 76 -0.90 -9.37 -12.22
CA PRO A 76 -1.01 -8.88 -10.84
C PRO A 76 0.34 -8.72 -10.14
N ASP A 77 1.20 -9.74 -10.24
CA ASP A 77 2.49 -9.80 -9.53
C ASP A 77 3.50 -8.77 -10.03
N LEU A 78 3.35 -8.26 -11.26
CA LEU A 78 4.19 -7.17 -11.77
C LEU A 78 3.76 -5.82 -11.19
N ASN A 79 2.48 -5.66 -10.83
CA ASN A 79 1.97 -4.45 -10.20
C ASN A 79 2.12 -4.48 -8.68
N PHE A 80 1.77 -5.61 -8.04
CA PHE A 80 1.79 -5.80 -6.59
C PHE A 80 2.64 -7.00 -6.19
N ARG A 81 3.78 -6.72 -5.56
CA ARG A 81 4.73 -7.74 -5.10
C ARG A 81 4.59 -7.87 -3.61
N ALA A 82 4.29 -9.08 -3.14
CA ALA A 82 4.12 -9.39 -1.73
C ALA A 82 5.02 -10.56 -1.33
N ASP A 83 5.94 -10.30 -0.43
CA ASP A 83 6.94 -11.27 0.04
C ASP A 83 7.12 -11.20 1.56
N TYR A 84 7.77 -12.19 2.13
CA TYR A 84 8.29 -12.15 3.49
C TYR A 84 9.67 -11.52 3.48
N SER A 85 9.76 -10.32 4.05
CA SER A 85 10.97 -9.53 4.08
C SER A 85 11.53 -9.43 5.49
N LEU A 86 12.86 -9.55 5.60
CA LEU A 86 13.65 -9.27 6.79
C LEU A 86 14.70 -8.21 6.42
N PHE A 87 14.70 -7.11 7.15
CA PHE A 87 15.63 -6.00 6.96
C PHE A 87 16.58 -5.87 8.14
N ASP A 88 17.77 -5.37 7.87
CA ASP A 88 18.70 -4.94 8.90
C ASP A 88 18.15 -3.68 9.59
N ARG A 89 18.11 -3.69 10.93
CA ARG A 89 17.49 -2.63 11.73
C ARG A 89 18.22 -1.30 11.65
N THR A 90 19.51 -1.32 11.39
CA THR A 90 20.37 -0.13 11.41
C THR A 90 20.46 0.48 10.02
N THR A 91 20.64 -0.37 9.01
CA THR A 91 20.92 0.06 7.65
C THR A 91 19.69 0.04 6.74
N GLY A 92 18.59 -0.61 7.14
CA GLY A 92 17.40 -0.77 6.30
C GLY A 92 17.61 -1.70 5.10
N ARG A 93 18.78 -2.34 4.97
CA ARG A 93 19.10 -3.21 3.84
C ARG A 93 18.42 -4.57 3.97
N PRO A 94 17.95 -5.17 2.87
CA PRO A 94 17.33 -6.50 2.89
C PRO A 94 18.36 -7.56 3.27
N LEU A 95 18.04 -8.34 4.31
CA LEU A 95 18.81 -9.51 4.73
C LEU A 95 18.24 -10.80 4.15
N CYS A 96 16.91 -10.87 4.01
CA CYS A 96 16.24 -12.04 3.46
C CYS A 96 14.89 -11.63 2.85
N VAL A 97 14.62 -12.08 1.63
CA VAL A 97 13.32 -11.92 0.95
C VAL A 97 12.87 -13.29 0.47
N GLY A 98 11.66 -13.72 0.83
CA GLY A 98 11.17 -15.05 0.50
C GLY A 98 9.67 -15.12 0.32
N ASN A 99 9.19 -16.25 -0.22
CA ASN A 99 7.77 -16.46 -0.54
C ASN A 99 7.09 -17.51 0.35
N GLY A 100 7.77 -17.96 1.41
CA GLY A 100 7.26 -19.05 2.26
C GLY A 100 7.58 -20.45 1.75
N GLU A 101 8.33 -20.57 0.66
CA GLU A 101 8.91 -21.83 0.17
C GLU A 101 10.42 -21.70 -0.05
N THR A 102 10.84 -20.62 -0.70
CA THR A 102 12.25 -20.27 -0.95
C THR A 102 12.51 -18.80 -0.60
N CYS A 103 13.78 -18.47 -0.36
CA CYS A 103 14.22 -17.10 -0.10
C CYS A 103 15.58 -16.82 -0.75
N LYS A 104 15.80 -15.54 -1.07
CA LYS A 104 17.11 -14.96 -1.32
C LYS A 104 17.61 -14.36 -0.01
N ARG A 105 18.76 -14.83 0.47
CA ARG A 105 19.32 -14.43 1.77
C ARG A 105 20.75 -13.94 1.62
N LEU A 106 21.06 -12.82 2.27
CA LEU A 106 22.41 -12.35 2.44
C LEU A 106 23.13 -13.21 3.50
N THR A 107 24.21 -13.86 3.09
CA THR A 107 25.08 -14.68 3.94
C THR A 107 26.51 -14.14 3.88
N LYS A 108 27.43 -14.75 4.63
CA LYS A 108 28.86 -14.42 4.57
C LYS A 108 29.46 -14.64 3.18
N ASP A 109 28.90 -15.59 2.42
CA ASP A 109 29.35 -15.94 1.07
C ASP A 109 28.57 -15.19 -0.03
N GLY A 110 27.84 -14.13 0.35
CA GLY A 110 26.97 -13.37 -0.54
C GLY A 110 25.53 -13.86 -0.54
N ILE A 111 24.79 -13.52 -1.61
CA ILE A 111 23.36 -13.83 -1.71
C ILE A 111 23.15 -15.27 -2.15
N GLN A 112 22.40 -16.03 -1.35
CA GLN A 112 22.11 -17.45 -1.61
C GLN A 112 20.61 -17.72 -1.69
N SER A 113 20.23 -18.71 -2.49
CA SER A 113 18.88 -19.28 -2.51
C SER A 113 18.76 -20.39 -1.47
N LEU A 114 17.85 -20.23 -0.52
CA LEU A 114 17.64 -21.17 0.60
C LEU A 114 16.15 -21.50 0.78
N PRO A 115 15.79 -22.63 1.41
CA PRO A 115 14.42 -22.89 1.83
C PRO A 115 13.89 -21.81 2.79
N CYS A 116 12.63 -21.43 2.64
CA CYS A 116 11.95 -20.46 3.47
C CYS A 116 10.76 -21.13 4.16
N PRO A 117 10.83 -21.51 5.45
CA PRO A 117 9.73 -22.17 6.14
C PRO A 117 8.62 -21.20 6.59
N SER A 118 8.46 -20.05 5.91
CA SER A 118 7.67 -18.88 6.34
C SER A 118 8.13 -18.28 7.70
N PRO A 119 7.62 -17.10 8.12
CA PRO A 119 7.99 -16.51 9.40
C PRO A 119 7.72 -17.41 10.61
N ASP A 120 6.66 -18.22 10.59
CA ASP A 120 6.27 -19.07 11.72
C ASP A 120 7.30 -20.16 12.03
N GLY A 121 7.99 -20.66 10.99
CA GLY A 121 9.01 -21.71 11.10
C GLY A 121 10.45 -21.20 10.98
N CYS A 122 10.67 -19.89 10.76
CA CYS A 122 12.00 -19.37 10.46
C CYS A 122 12.73 -18.89 11.72
N PRO A 123 13.93 -19.43 12.04
CA PRO A 123 14.71 -18.96 13.19
C PRO A 123 15.11 -17.48 13.13
N MET A 124 15.22 -16.92 11.91
CA MET A 124 15.56 -15.50 11.71
C MET A 124 14.34 -14.57 11.82
N ALA A 125 13.13 -15.12 11.89
CA ALA A 125 11.89 -14.35 12.05
C ALA A 125 11.54 -14.06 13.53
N GLN A 126 12.37 -14.52 14.48
CA GLN A 126 12.17 -14.30 15.92
C GLN A 126 11.89 -12.84 16.24
N GLY A 127 10.94 -12.60 17.15
CA GLY A 127 10.53 -11.25 17.53
C GLY A 127 9.83 -10.49 16.40
N ASN A 128 9.16 -11.20 15.48
CA ASN A 128 8.45 -10.62 14.32
C ASN A 128 9.39 -9.81 13.41
N ALA A 129 10.64 -10.25 13.27
CA ALA A 129 11.65 -9.55 12.48
C ALA A 129 11.43 -9.73 10.96
N CYS A 130 10.89 -10.88 10.55
CA CYS A 130 10.48 -11.14 9.18
C CYS A 130 8.96 -11.01 9.05
N LYS A 131 8.48 -10.16 8.14
CA LYS A 131 7.06 -9.82 8.00
C LYS A 131 6.62 -9.84 6.54
N PRO A 132 5.32 -10.05 6.25
CA PRO A 132 4.76 -9.75 4.94
C PRO A 132 5.01 -8.29 4.56
N TYR A 133 5.42 -8.05 3.32
CA TYR A 133 5.70 -6.72 2.79
C TYR A 133 5.19 -6.61 1.37
N GLY A 134 4.25 -5.68 1.17
CA GLY A 134 3.63 -5.41 -0.12
C GLY A 134 4.19 -4.13 -0.74
N ARG A 135 4.52 -4.20 -2.03
CA ARG A 135 4.91 -3.07 -2.88
C ARG A 135 3.96 -3.01 -4.07
N LEU A 136 3.06 -2.02 -4.07
CA LEU A 136 2.11 -1.78 -5.16
C LEU A 136 2.58 -0.58 -5.99
N ASN A 137 2.81 -0.79 -7.29
CA ASN A 137 3.05 0.29 -8.25
C ASN A 137 1.75 0.58 -9.02
N VAL A 138 1.38 1.85 -9.08
CA VAL A 138 0.17 2.33 -9.79
C VAL A 138 0.50 3.59 -10.58
N VAL A 139 -0.26 3.89 -11.62
CA VAL A 139 -0.17 5.18 -12.32
C VAL A 139 -1.29 6.09 -11.83
N ILE A 140 -0.99 7.35 -11.54
CA ILE A 140 -1.95 8.39 -11.19
C ILE A 140 -1.85 9.50 -12.25
N GLY A 141 -2.99 9.94 -12.79
CA GLY A 141 -3.00 10.94 -13.87
C GLY A 141 -2.49 10.38 -15.20
N ASP A 142 -2.16 11.27 -16.14
CA ASP A 142 -1.78 10.92 -17.52
C ASP A 142 -0.44 11.55 -17.97
N ASP A 143 0.29 12.21 -17.06
CA ASP A 143 1.51 12.97 -17.39
C ASP A 143 2.68 12.08 -17.83
N ASP A 144 2.92 10.98 -17.14
CA ASP A 144 3.93 9.98 -17.49
C ASP A 144 3.28 8.58 -17.53
N PRO A 145 3.11 7.98 -18.72
CA PRO A 145 2.43 6.70 -18.87
C PRO A 145 3.23 5.51 -18.33
N LEU A 146 4.54 5.64 -18.11
CA LEU A 146 5.42 4.57 -17.61
C LEU A 146 5.94 4.83 -16.19
N GLY A 147 5.78 6.05 -15.69
CA GLY A 147 6.04 6.40 -14.30
C GLY A 147 4.97 5.87 -13.35
N SER A 148 5.36 5.60 -12.10
CA SER A 148 4.51 4.97 -11.10
C SER A 148 4.58 5.64 -9.74
N PHE A 149 3.51 5.52 -8.97
CA PHE A 149 3.48 5.81 -7.54
C PHE A 149 3.52 4.50 -6.78
N VAL A 150 4.36 4.45 -5.75
CA VAL A 150 4.53 3.24 -4.94
C VAL A 150 3.77 3.34 -3.62
N PHE A 151 2.94 2.34 -3.34
CA PHE A 151 2.33 2.11 -2.03
C PHE A 151 3.02 0.91 -1.37
N ARG A 152 3.68 1.17 -0.24
CA ARG A 152 4.38 0.15 0.58
C ARG A 152 3.60 -0.13 1.84
N THR A 153 3.48 -1.40 2.23
CA THR A 153 2.75 -1.76 3.44
C THR A 153 3.20 -3.08 4.05
N THR A 154 3.28 -3.13 5.37
CA THR A 154 3.35 -4.39 6.14
C THR A 154 1.97 -4.87 6.63
N GLY A 155 0.90 -4.15 6.27
CA GLY A 155 -0.45 -4.39 6.74
C GLY A 155 -1.10 -5.60 6.08
N PHE A 156 -1.26 -6.70 6.82
CA PHE A 156 -1.88 -7.94 6.33
C PHE A 156 -3.24 -7.76 5.63
N ASN A 157 -4.10 -6.86 6.15
CA ASN A 157 -5.40 -6.60 5.53
C ASN A 157 -5.28 -5.95 4.15
N SER A 158 -4.34 -5.01 3.97
CA SER A 158 -4.07 -4.39 2.66
C SER A 158 -3.49 -5.43 1.72
N ILE A 159 -2.46 -6.17 2.14
CA ILE A 159 -1.77 -7.17 1.30
C ILE A 159 -2.76 -8.22 0.78
N ARG A 160 -3.52 -8.84 1.67
CA ARG A 160 -4.50 -9.87 1.29
C ARG A 160 -5.57 -9.33 0.35
N THR A 161 -6.08 -8.12 0.63
CA THR A 161 -7.17 -7.53 -0.17
C THR A 161 -6.67 -7.16 -1.56
N LEU A 162 -5.52 -6.48 -1.65
CA LEU A 162 -4.93 -6.06 -2.91
C LEU A 162 -4.61 -7.27 -3.80
N ALA A 163 -3.94 -8.30 -3.26
CA ALA A 163 -3.63 -9.51 -4.01
C ALA A 163 -4.90 -10.17 -4.57
N ALA A 164 -5.90 -10.43 -3.72
CA ALA A 164 -7.15 -11.05 -4.16
C ALA A 164 -7.87 -10.22 -5.24
N ARG A 165 -7.98 -8.90 -5.03
CA ARG A 165 -8.66 -8.01 -5.98
C ARG A 165 -7.96 -7.97 -7.33
N LEU A 166 -6.63 -7.89 -7.37
CA LEU A 166 -5.89 -7.84 -8.62
C LEU A 166 -6.09 -9.12 -9.44
N HIS A 167 -5.98 -10.30 -8.81
CA HIS A 167 -6.25 -11.58 -9.50
C HIS A 167 -7.70 -11.69 -9.98
N TYR A 168 -8.67 -11.28 -9.16
CA TYR A 168 -10.07 -11.34 -9.57
C TYR A 168 -10.38 -10.37 -10.71
N LEU A 169 -9.88 -9.13 -10.64
CA LEU A 169 -10.05 -8.12 -11.69
C LEU A 169 -9.38 -8.56 -13.00
N GLN A 170 -8.19 -9.18 -12.93
CA GLN A 170 -7.54 -9.77 -14.10
C GLN A 170 -8.41 -10.87 -14.73
N ALA A 171 -8.93 -11.78 -13.91
CA ALA A 171 -9.73 -12.91 -14.38
C ALA A 171 -11.02 -12.46 -15.07
N ILE A 172 -11.80 -11.57 -14.43
CA ILE A 172 -13.09 -11.12 -14.98
C ILE A 172 -12.93 -10.17 -16.18
N SER A 173 -11.78 -9.52 -16.32
CA SER A 173 -11.50 -8.64 -17.48
C SER A 173 -10.93 -9.37 -18.68
N GLY A 174 -10.65 -10.67 -18.57
CA GLY A 174 -10.02 -11.44 -19.63
C GLY A 174 -8.58 -10.98 -19.88
N ASN A 175 -7.81 -10.81 -18.80
CA ASN A 175 -6.41 -10.36 -18.83
C ASN A 175 -6.22 -8.92 -19.34
N ARG A 176 -7.11 -8.00 -18.97
CA ARG A 176 -7.05 -6.56 -19.33
C ARG A 176 -6.85 -5.65 -18.12
N LEU A 177 -6.14 -6.14 -17.11
CA LEU A 177 -5.98 -5.46 -15.83
C LEU A 177 -5.40 -4.04 -15.99
N ALA A 178 -4.44 -3.83 -16.91
CA ALA A 178 -3.85 -2.53 -17.22
C ALA A 178 -4.81 -1.53 -17.92
N CYS A 179 -5.93 -2.04 -18.44
CA CYS A 179 -6.94 -1.23 -19.13
C CYS A 179 -8.16 -0.92 -18.24
N LEU A 180 -8.26 -1.52 -17.05
CA LEU A 180 -9.39 -1.28 -16.16
C LEU A 180 -9.33 0.13 -15.54
N PRO A 181 -10.47 0.85 -15.50
CA PRO A 181 -10.58 2.10 -14.74
C PRO A 181 -10.72 1.78 -13.25
N LEU A 182 -9.60 1.85 -12.53
CA LEU A 182 -9.52 1.48 -11.12
C LEU A 182 -9.37 2.70 -10.21
N GLU A 183 -9.61 2.49 -8.93
CA GLU A 183 -9.25 3.41 -7.86
C GLU A 183 -8.80 2.64 -6.60
N LEU A 184 -7.84 3.21 -5.88
CA LEU A 184 -7.54 2.80 -4.51
C LEU A 184 -8.58 3.39 -3.59
N ARG A 185 -9.05 2.62 -2.62
CA ARG A 185 -9.99 3.06 -1.59
C ARG A 185 -9.47 2.72 -0.20
N LEU A 186 -9.63 3.67 0.71
CA LEU A 186 -9.37 3.43 2.12
C LEU A 186 -10.62 2.82 2.79
N ARG A 187 -10.46 1.63 3.36
CA ARG A 187 -11.52 0.90 4.06
C ARG A 187 -11.23 0.85 5.55
N GLY A 188 -12.25 1.04 6.39
CA GLY A 188 -12.17 0.86 7.84
C GLY A 188 -12.70 -0.49 8.28
N LYS A 189 -12.03 -1.14 9.24
CA LYS A 189 -12.52 -2.33 9.95
C LYS A 189 -12.07 -2.30 11.40
N SER A 190 -12.94 -2.70 12.32
CA SER A 190 -12.56 -3.04 13.69
C SER A 190 -12.41 -4.56 13.83
N THR A 191 -11.41 -5.01 14.58
CA THR A 191 -11.18 -6.45 14.85
C THR A 191 -11.04 -6.67 16.34
N ARG A 192 -11.21 -7.91 16.81
CA ARG A 192 -10.96 -8.25 18.21
C ARG A 192 -9.51 -7.95 18.63
N GLN A 193 -8.56 -8.12 17.70
CA GLN A 193 -7.15 -7.79 17.89
C GLN A 193 -6.88 -6.28 17.95
N SER A 194 -7.79 -5.44 17.46
CA SER A 194 -7.66 -3.98 17.53
C SER A 194 -8.33 -3.37 18.76
N HIS A 195 -8.87 -4.19 19.68
CA HIS A 195 -9.59 -3.76 20.87
C HIS A 195 -10.71 -2.74 20.57
N GLY A 196 -11.35 -2.87 19.40
CA GLY A 196 -12.42 -1.97 18.94
C GLY A 196 -11.93 -0.72 18.20
N THR A 197 -10.63 -0.41 18.22
CA THR A 197 -10.05 0.72 17.47
C THR A 197 -10.19 0.48 15.96
N PRO A 198 -10.69 1.46 15.19
CA PRO A 198 -10.75 1.36 13.74
C PRO A 198 -9.35 1.19 13.12
N ILE A 199 -9.20 0.19 12.25
CA ILE A 199 -8.01 0.01 11.41
C ILE A 199 -8.37 0.32 9.97
N PHE A 200 -7.55 1.13 9.33
CA PHE A 200 -7.66 1.41 7.91
C PHE A 200 -6.74 0.50 7.08
N TYR A 201 -7.23 0.08 5.92
CA TYR A 201 -6.48 -0.71 4.95
C TYR A 201 -6.86 -0.29 3.52
N VAL A 202 -5.98 -0.59 2.56
CA VAL A 202 -6.16 -0.23 1.16
C VAL A 202 -6.85 -1.37 0.41
N ASP A 203 -7.88 -1.02 -0.35
CA ASP A 203 -8.61 -1.87 -1.29
C ASP A 203 -8.46 -1.29 -2.70
N ILE A 204 -8.62 -2.13 -3.73
CA ILE A 204 -8.63 -1.69 -5.13
C ILE A 204 -9.93 -2.15 -5.77
N THR A 205 -10.59 -1.21 -6.44
CA THR A 205 -11.92 -1.41 -7.00
C THR A 205 -12.06 -0.69 -8.34
N VAL A 206 -13.07 -1.05 -9.14
CA VAL A 206 -13.53 -0.19 -10.24
C VAL A 206 -13.93 1.19 -9.71
N ARG A 207 -13.69 2.23 -10.51
CA ARG A 207 -13.99 3.63 -10.17
C ARG A 207 -15.43 3.82 -9.68
N SER A 208 -15.59 4.72 -8.71
CA SER A 208 -16.88 5.14 -8.19
C SER A 208 -17.81 5.61 -9.30
N GLY A 209 -19.07 5.19 -9.26
CA GLY A 209 -20.08 5.61 -10.23
C GLY A 209 -20.03 4.87 -11.58
N LEU A 210 -19.09 3.93 -11.78
CA LEU A 210 -19.03 3.11 -12.99
C LEU A 210 -19.45 1.66 -12.68
N PRO A 211 -20.53 1.14 -13.30
CA PRO A 211 -20.89 -0.27 -13.21
C PRO A 211 -19.76 -1.19 -13.70
N LEU A 212 -19.70 -2.40 -13.16
CA LEU A 212 -18.64 -3.34 -13.50
C LEU A 212 -18.64 -3.67 -14.99
N GLU A 213 -19.81 -3.94 -15.56
CA GLU A 213 -20.00 -4.28 -16.97
C GLU A 213 -19.52 -3.16 -17.89
N GLU A 214 -19.80 -1.91 -17.54
CA GLU A 214 -19.31 -0.74 -18.27
C GLU A 214 -17.79 -0.59 -18.17
N ALA A 215 -17.21 -0.85 -17.00
CA ALA A 215 -15.76 -0.86 -16.83
C ALA A 215 -15.07 -1.94 -17.66
N LEU A 216 -15.69 -3.11 -17.79
CA LEU A 216 -15.20 -4.21 -18.64
C LEU A 216 -15.27 -3.84 -20.12
N LEU A 217 -16.36 -3.21 -20.56
CA LEU A 217 -16.50 -2.71 -21.93
C LEU A 217 -15.47 -1.61 -22.23
N ALA A 218 -15.29 -0.66 -21.33
CA ALA A 218 -14.29 0.40 -21.46
C ALA A 218 -12.86 -0.16 -21.54
N ALA A 219 -12.54 -1.17 -20.72
CA ALA A 219 -11.23 -1.83 -20.77
C ALA A 219 -10.99 -2.55 -22.11
N LYS A 220 -12.03 -3.18 -22.68
CA LYS A 220 -11.95 -3.79 -24.01
C LYS A 220 -11.70 -2.74 -25.11
N GLN A 221 -12.47 -1.65 -25.11
CA GLN A 221 -12.30 -0.56 -26.09
C GLN A 221 -10.92 0.10 -25.99
N LEU A 222 -10.40 0.27 -24.76
CA LEU A 222 -9.06 0.81 -24.55
C LEU A 222 -7.96 -0.14 -25.06
N GLU A 223 -8.11 -1.46 -24.83
CA GLU A 223 -7.20 -2.45 -25.40
C GLU A 223 -7.16 -2.38 -26.93
N GLU A 224 -8.33 -2.36 -27.59
CA GLU A 224 -8.44 -2.26 -29.05
C GLU A 224 -7.78 -0.97 -29.58
N THR A 225 -8.01 0.15 -28.90
CA THR A 225 -7.40 1.44 -29.24
C THR A 225 -5.87 1.41 -29.09
N ARG A 226 -5.37 0.82 -27.99
CA ARG A 226 -3.93 0.65 -27.72
C ARG A 226 -3.27 -0.25 -28.76
N GLN A 227 -3.89 -1.36 -29.10
CA GLN A 227 -3.38 -2.26 -30.13
C GLN A 227 -3.32 -1.56 -31.50
N ALA A 228 -4.36 -0.80 -31.85
CA ALA A 228 -4.40 -0.03 -33.09
C ALA A 228 -3.32 1.07 -33.17
N SER A 229 -2.89 1.62 -32.03
CA SER A 229 -1.80 2.59 -31.96
C SER A 229 -0.41 1.98 -31.82
N GLY A 230 -0.30 0.64 -31.77
CA GLY A 230 0.97 -0.08 -31.64
C GLY A 230 1.48 -0.26 -30.21
N PHE A 231 0.64 -0.03 -29.19
CA PHE A 231 0.99 -0.29 -27.81
C PHE A 231 0.97 -1.80 -27.51
N ASP A 232 2.14 -2.38 -27.27
CA ASP A 232 2.30 -3.80 -26.96
C ASP A 232 2.37 -4.06 -25.46
N GLN A 233 1.22 -4.38 -24.87
CA GLN A 233 1.10 -4.71 -23.45
C GLN A 233 1.83 -6.01 -23.09
N SER A 234 1.87 -6.99 -24.00
CA SER A 234 2.51 -8.28 -23.70
C SER A 234 4.03 -8.14 -23.67
N ALA A 235 4.60 -7.34 -24.57
CA ALA A 235 6.02 -7.01 -24.56
C ALA A 235 6.40 -6.19 -23.31
N LEU A 236 5.54 -5.26 -22.88
CA LEU A 236 5.73 -4.50 -21.65
C LEU A 236 5.76 -5.41 -20.41
N ASP A 237 4.79 -6.30 -20.26
CA ASP A 237 4.75 -7.28 -19.16
C ASP A 237 5.99 -8.21 -19.18
N HIS A 238 6.42 -8.65 -20.37
CA HIS A 238 7.62 -9.46 -20.53
C HIS A 238 8.90 -8.72 -20.10
N ALA A 239 9.06 -7.46 -20.53
CA ALA A 239 10.20 -6.63 -20.17
C ALA A 239 10.26 -6.38 -18.67
N ALA A 240 9.11 -6.12 -18.03
CA ALA A 240 9.03 -5.96 -16.59
C ALA A 240 9.38 -7.24 -15.84
N ARG A 241 8.88 -8.41 -16.26
CA ARG A 241 9.23 -9.69 -15.64
C ARG A 241 10.74 -9.96 -15.69
N GLN A 242 11.36 -9.73 -16.84
CA GLN A 242 12.82 -9.83 -16.98
C GLN A 242 13.53 -8.84 -16.07
N GLY A 243 13.04 -7.60 -16.02
CA GLY A 243 13.58 -6.53 -15.18
C GLY A 243 13.57 -6.88 -13.70
N PHE A 244 12.43 -7.30 -13.16
CA PHE A 244 12.33 -7.74 -11.76
C PHE A 244 13.23 -8.94 -11.46
N SER A 245 13.32 -9.91 -12.39
CA SER A 245 14.15 -11.12 -12.20
C SER A 245 15.66 -10.86 -12.25
N ASN A 246 16.10 -9.67 -12.70
CA ASN A 246 17.52 -9.36 -12.88
C ASN A 246 18.24 -9.04 -11.56
N GLY A 247 17.52 -8.66 -10.50
CA GLY A 247 18.06 -8.39 -9.17
C GLY A 247 17.66 -9.42 -8.13
N ALA A 248 18.47 -9.53 -7.07
CA ALA A 248 18.11 -10.36 -5.92
C ALA A 248 17.14 -9.68 -4.96
N PHE A 249 17.19 -8.35 -4.90
CA PHE A 249 16.34 -7.49 -4.08
C PHE A 249 15.89 -6.28 -4.91
N GLU A 250 14.66 -5.82 -4.68
CA GLU A 250 14.12 -4.60 -5.30
C GLU A 250 14.54 -3.34 -4.55
N ASP A 251 14.70 -3.42 -3.22
CA ASP A 251 14.92 -2.25 -2.38
C ASP A 251 16.34 -1.71 -2.55
N SER A 252 16.43 -0.39 -2.75
CA SER A 252 17.68 0.34 -2.88
C SER A 252 18.14 0.90 -1.54
N GLU A 253 19.38 1.42 -1.49
CA GLU A 253 19.86 2.15 -0.30
C GLU A 253 19.02 3.40 -0.02
N GLU A 254 18.43 4.01 -1.04
CA GLU A 254 17.59 5.21 -0.93
C GLU A 254 16.26 4.92 -0.20
N ASP A 255 15.78 3.68 -0.26
CA ASP A 255 14.56 3.26 0.44
C ASP A 255 14.79 2.95 1.93
N SER A 256 16.05 2.84 2.37
CA SER A 256 16.43 2.34 3.70
C SER A 256 15.73 3.07 4.85
N GLY A 257 15.68 4.42 4.80
CA GLY A 257 15.05 5.21 5.86
C GLY A 257 13.56 4.93 6.00
N SER A 258 12.86 4.82 4.87
CA SER A 258 11.44 4.48 4.85
C SER A 258 11.15 3.06 5.31
N ILE A 259 12.03 2.12 4.95
CA ILE A 259 11.91 0.72 5.33
C ILE A 259 12.08 0.58 6.84
N VAL A 260 13.08 1.23 7.42
CA VAL A 260 13.28 1.23 8.88
C VAL A 260 12.07 1.80 9.61
N GLU A 261 11.52 2.91 9.11
CA GLU A 261 10.33 3.56 9.69
C GLU A 261 9.08 2.64 9.65
N GLU A 262 8.86 1.90 8.57
CA GLU A 262 7.71 0.98 8.42
C GLU A 262 7.92 -0.34 9.20
N PHE A 263 9.13 -0.90 9.21
CA PHE A 263 9.39 -2.23 9.79
C PHE A 263 9.65 -2.22 11.30
N PHE A 264 10.24 -1.15 11.81
CA PHE A 264 10.69 -1.03 13.19
C PHE A 264 10.07 0.20 13.88
N PRO A 265 8.73 0.27 13.99
CA PRO A 265 8.10 1.30 14.80
C PRO A 265 8.65 1.19 16.23
N ALA A 266 9.05 2.33 16.83
CA ALA A 266 9.53 2.33 18.20
C ALA A 266 8.46 1.69 19.11
N ALA A 267 8.88 0.70 19.89
CA ALA A 267 7.99 -0.07 20.75
C ALA A 267 7.22 0.86 21.69
N GLU A 268 5.91 0.67 21.75
CA GLU A 268 5.12 1.17 22.87
C GLU A 268 5.68 0.50 24.14
N THR A 269 6.47 1.25 24.92
CA THR A 269 6.62 0.93 26.33
C THR A 269 5.21 0.94 26.92
N PRO A 270 4.75 -0.15 27.56
CA PRO A 270 3.50 -0.11 28.31
C PRO A 270 3.61 1.03 29.32
N PRO A 271 2.54 1.82 29.55
CA PRO A 271 2.58 2.84 30.59
C PRO A 271 2.87 2.14 31.91
N SER A 272 4.00 2.51 32.53
CA SER A 272 4.27 2.22 33.93
C SER A 272 3.09 2.70 34.74
N ASN A 273 2.58 1.84 35.63
CA ASN A 273 1.60 2.20 36.64
C ASN A 273 2.05 3.47 37.37
N ALA A 274 1.48 4.61 37.00
CA ALA A 274 1.53 5.84 37.75
C ALA A 274 0.08 6.18 38.11
N GLU A 275 -0.09 6.49 39.38
CA GLU A 275 -1.35 6.52 40.11
C GLU A 275 -2.43 7.42 39.48
N ALA A 276 -3.68 6.99 39.63
CA ALA A 276 -4.86 7.63 39.11
C ALA A 276 -5.02 9.07 39.63
N GLN A 277 -5.22 10.01 38.70
CA GLN A 277 -5.87 11.30 38.97
C GLN A 277 -7.19 11.38 38.19
N PRO A 278 -8.25 12.02 38.73
CA PRO A 278 -9.59 11.96 38.16
C PRO A 278 -9.69 12.73 36.83
N ALA A 279 -10.22 12.05 35.81
CA ALA A 279 -10.41 12.60 34.47
C ALA A 279 -11.60 13.58 34.39
N ALA A 280 -11.40 14.68 33.66
CA ALA A 280 -12.44 15.57 33.15
C ALA A 280 -13.37 14.83 32.16
N PRO A 281 -14.62 15.30 31.92
CA PRO A 281 -15.63 14.51 31.23
C PRO A 281 -15.24 14.20 29.78
N SER A 282 -15.30 12.92 29.44
CA SER A 282 -14.94 12.35 28.15
C SER A 282 -15.92 12.76 27.04
N LYS A 283 -15.38 12.95 25.83
CA LYS A 283 -16.18 13.14 24.60
C LYS A 283 -17.05 11.90 24.35
N PRO A 284 -18.27 12.06 23.79
CA PRO A 284 -19.20 10.95 23.61
C PRO A 284 -18.64 9.89 22.67
N SER A 285 -18.90 8.63 23.03
CA SER A 285 -18.45 7.45 22.30
C SER A 285 -19.10 7.36 20.92
N LEU A 286 -18.48 6.60 20.01
CA LEU A 286 -19.02 6.38 18.66
C LEU A 286 -20.44 5.80 18.70
N THR A 287 -20.72 4.93 19.68
CA THR A 287 -22.06 4.36 19.92
C THR A 287 -23.08 5.45 20.20
N GLN A 288 -22.75 6.41 21.06
CA GLN A 288 -23.62 7.54 21.40
C GLN A 288 -23.84 8.47 20.20
N LYS A 289 -22.84 8.63 19.32
CA LYS A 289 -22.98 9.43 18.09
C LYS A 289 -23.87 8.74 17.05
N LEU A 290 -23.75 7.41 16.92
CA LEU A 290 -24.57 6.63 16.00
C LEU A 290 -26.02 6.51 16.48
N GLU A 291 -26.24 6.38 17.79
CA GLU A 291 -27.58 6.42 18.40
C GLU A 291 -28.23 7.81 18.23
N ALA A 292 -27.47 8.89 18.44
CA ALA A 292 -27.96 10.25 18.20
C ALA A 292 -28.37 10.46 16.72
N GLN A 293 -27.56 9.99 15.77
CA GLN A 293 -27.91 10.06 14.34
C GLN A 293 -29.12 9.18 13.96
N ALA A 294 -29.28 8.01 14.60
CA ALA A 294 -30.44 7.15 14.36
C ALA A 294 -31.74 7.80 14.88
N ILE A 295 -31.67 8.53 15.99
CA ILE A 295 -32.82 9.25 16.57
C ILE A 295 -33.17 10.51 15.75
N GLU A 296 -32.17 11.24 15.24
CA GLU A 296 -32.40 12.38 14.32
C GLU A 296 -33.04 11.95 12.98
N HIS A 297 -32.75 10.73 12.51
CA HIS A 297 -33.35 10.21 11.28
C HIS A 297 -34.77 9.65 11.45
N SER A 298 -35.19 9.26 12.65
CA SER A 298 -36.56 8.78 12.89
C SER A 298 -37.59 9.89 13.14
N THR A 299 -37.13 11.13 13.35
CA THR A 299 -37.97 12.26 13.76
C THR A 299 -38.29 13.27 12.66
N ARG A 300 -37.93 13.04 11.40
CA ARG A 300 -38.41 13.87 10.28
C ARG A 300 -39.78 13.40 9.79
N PRO A 301 -40.88 14.16 9.98
CA PRO A 301 -42.15 13.85 9.35
C PRO A 301 -42.05 14.17 7.85
N SER A 302 -42.59 13.28 7.02
CA SER A 302 -42.79 13.52 5.60
C SER A 302 -43.79 14.65 5.43
N VAL A 303 -43.34 15.80 4.92
CA VAL A 303 -44.24 16.90 4.54
C VAL A 303 -44.77 16.57 3.13
N GLN A 304 -46.08 16.38 3.04
CA GLN A 304 -46.86 16.42 1.79
C GLN A 304 -47.02 17.87 1.33
#